data_AF-A0A971EIV4-F1
#
_entry.id   AF-A0A971EIV4-F1
#
_cell.length_a   1.000
_cell.length_b   1.000
_cell.length_c   1.000
_cell.angle_alpha   90.00
_cell.angle_beta   90.00
_cell.angle_gamma   90.00
#
_symmetry.space_group_name_H-M   'P 1'
#
loop_
_entity.id
_entity.type
_entity.pdbx_description
1 polymer ?
#
loop_
_entity_poly.entity_id
_entity_poly.type
_entity_poly.pdbx_seq_one_letter_code
_entity_poly.pdbx_strand_id
1 'polypeptide(L)'
;MLNEQVLFYHIDKSLGINFFSNDALRRIAALHQKKLLAAEEGREEPPDRWVALEPDLEAAYARLSLVEERDFPSDHEVEEFIKRVKMLKRERKWKRLIGDIRDLRQKGDFLDILRVILKVDTYIRSQEGGRL
;
A
#
# COMPACT_ATOMS: atom_id res chain seq x y z
N MET A 1 -8.08 12.79 0.22
CA MET A 1 -6.77 12.13 0.03
C MET A 1 -5.89 13.01 -0.83
N LEU A 2 -6.38 13.57 -1.94
CA LEU A 2 -5.58 14.43 -2.82
C LEU A 2 -5.48 15.86 -2.25
N ASN A 3 -6.53 16.34 -1.57
CA ASN A 3 -6.57 17.65 -0.90
C ASN A 3 -5.92 17.65 0.49
N GLU A 4 -5.94 16.52 1.20
CA GLU A 4 -5.26 16.34 2.50
C GLU A 4 -4.00 15.51 2.35
N GLN A 5 -2.89 16.20 2.09
CA GLN A 5 -1.57 15.60 1.87
C GLN A 5 -1.11 14.71 3.03
N VAL A 6 -1.48 15.08 4.26
CA VAL A 6 -1.13 14.35 5.49
C VAL A 6 -1.76 12.95 5.50
N LEU A 7 -3.03 12.84 5.07
CA LEU A 7 -3.75 11.58 5.04
C LEU A 7 -3.19 10.64 3.99
N PHE A 8 -2.89 11.15 2.80
CA PHE A 8 -2.26 10.38 1.73
C PHE A 8 -0.90 9.83 2.18
N TYR A 9 -0.06 10.67 2.79
CA TYR A 9 1.24 10.25 3.33
C TYR A 9 1.07 9.14 4.39
N HIS A 10 0.09 9.28 5.28
CA HIS A 10 -0.17 8.28 6.31
C HIS A 10 -0.57 6.92 5.73
N ILE A 11 -1.42 6.91 4.70
CA ILE A 11 -1.86 5.71 3.99
C ILE A 11 -0.71 5.09 3.20
N ASP A 12 0.06 5.89 2.46
CA ASP A 12 1.20 5.41 1.68
C ASP A 12 2.27 4.78 2.58
N LYS A 13 2.66 5.46 3.66
CA LYS A 13 3.61 4.92 4.64
C LYS A 13 3.11 3.64 5.30
N SER A 14 1.80 3.52 5.51
CA SER A 14 1.19 2.37 6.18
C SER A 14 0.96 1.16 5.27
N LEU A 15 0.59 1.37 4.00
CA LEU A 15 0.12 0.32 3.10
C LEU A 15 0.98 0.17 1.84
N GLY A 16 1.71 1.21 1.44
CA GLY A 16 2.49 1.32 0.22
C GLY A 16 1.63 1.46 -1.04
N ILE A 17 2.18 2.13 -2.06
CA ILE A 17 1.54 2.38 -3.37
C ILE A 17 1.02 1.10 -4.06
N ASN A 18 1.68 -0.05 -3.85
CA ASN A 18 1.25 -1.34 -4.42
C ASN A 18 -0.06 -1.88 -3.84
N PHE A 19 -0.65 -1.20 -2.85
CA PHE A 19 -1.98 -1.51 -2.34
C PHE A 19 -3.08 -1.29 -3.38
N PHE A 20 -2.96 -0.27 -4.24
CA PHE A 20 -3.98 0.05 -5.23
C PHE A 20 -4.03 -1.03 -6.31
N SER A 21 -5.15 -1.75 -6.38
CA SER A 21 -5.38 -2.81 -7.38
C SER A 21 -5.67 -2.25 -8.77
N ASN A 22 -6.25 -1.05 -8.84
CA ASN A 22 -6.46 -0.33 -10.09
C ASN A 22 -5.17 0.41 -10.48
N ASP A 23 -4.67 0.15 -11.68
CA ASP A 23 -3.42 0.74 -12.17
C ASP A 23 -3.52 2.26 -12.35
N ALA A 24 -4.68 2.81 -12.73
CA ALA A 24 -4.88 4.25 -12.82
C ALA A 24 -4.79 4.92 -11.43
N LEU A 25 -5.42 4.30 -10.41
CA LEU A 25 -5.30 4.79 -9.02
C LEU A 25 -3.87 4.68 -8.49
N ARG A 26 -3.14 3.62 -8.88
CA ARG A 26 -1.74 3.44 -8.52
C ARG A 26 -0.86 4.53 -9.14
N ARG A 27 -1.10 4.87 -10.41
CA ARG A 27 -0.40 5.96 -11.11
C ARG A 27 -0.71 7.32 -10.49
N ILE A 28 -1.98 7.61 -10.18
CA ILE A 28 -2.37 8.84 -9.48
C ILE A 28 -1.67 8.95 -8.12
N ALA A 29 -1.63 7.87 -7.34
CA ALA A 29 -0.90 7.83 -6.07
C ALA A 29 0.60 8.09 -6.27
N ALA A 30 1.23 7.48 -7.27
CA ALA A 30 2.64 7.71 -7.58
C ALA A 30 2.94 9.16 -7.99
N LEU A 31 2.05 9.79 -8.75
CA LEU A 31 2.14 11.21 -9.10
C LEU A 31 2.04 12.11 -7.86
N HIS A 32 1.11 11.79 -6.95
CA HIS A 32 0.99 12.51 -5.67
C HIS A 32 2.24 12.36 -4.79
N GLN A 33 2.84 11.18 -4.74
CA GLN A 33 4.08 10.96 -4.01
C GLN A 33 5.24 11.78 -4.59
N LYS A 34 5.37 11.80 -5.93
CA LYS A 34 6.38 12.64 -6.61
C LYS A 34 6.19 14.12 -6.32
N LYS A 35 4.94 14.61 -6.31
CA LYS A 35 4.61 15.99 -5.93
C LYS A 35 5.06 16.31 -4.51
N LEU A 36 4.81 15.41 -3.56
CA LEU A 36 5.20 15.61 -2.17
C LEU A 36 6.72 15.74 -2.03
N LEU A 37 7.48 14.86 -2.70
CA LEU A 37 8.94 14.91 -2.72
C LEU A 37 9.47 16.19 -3.40
N ALA A 38 8.87 16.60 -4.51
CA ALA A 38 9.27 17.82 -5.21
C ALA A 38 8.98 19.09 -4.38
N ALA A 39 7.87 19.11 -3.63
CA ALA A 39 7.54 20.19 -2.70
C ALA A 39 8.54 20.27 -1.52
N GLU A 40 8.96 19.12 -0.98
CA GLU A 40 10.03 19.05 0.04
C GLU A 40 11.38 19.56 -0.51
N GLU A 41 11.63 19.40 -1.81
CA GLU A 41 12.82 19.90 -2.52
C GLU A 41 12.69 21.35 -3.03
N GLY A 42 11.58 22.04 -2.73
CA GLY A 42 11.34 23.44 -3.15
C GLY A 42 11.05 23.62 -4.65
N ARG A 43 10.66 22.55 -5.35
CA ARG A 43 10.24 22.56 -6.76
C ARG A 43 8.74 22.31 -6.84
N GLU A 44 7.94 23.37 -6.67
CA GLU A 44 6.50 23.27 -6.90
C GLU A 44 6.22 23.24 -8.41
N GLU A 45 5.89 22.07 -8.95
CA GLU A 45 5.31 21.98 -10.29
C GLU A 45 3.79 22.18 -10.26
N PRO A 46 3.22 22.99 -11.17
CA PRO A 46 1.78 23.24 -11.20
C PRO A 46 0.97 21.97 -11.54
N PRO A 47 -0.17 21.75 -10.87
CA PRO A 47 -0.96 20.52 -10.94
C PRO A 47 -1.53 20.22 -12.35
N ASP A 48 -1.73 21.27 -13.14
CA ASP A 48 -2.36 21.30 -14.46
C ASP A 48 -1.54 20.61 -15.56
N ARG A 49 -0.24 20.37 -15.36
CA ARG A 49 0.57 19.58 -16.30
C ARG A 49 0.32 18.08 -16.22
N TRP A 50 0.04 17.55 -15.02
CA TRP A 50 0.06 16.09 -14.81
C TRP A 50 -1.20 15.37 -15.30
N VAL A 51 -2.35 16.04 -15.21
CA VAL A 51 -3.63 15.51 -15.74
C VAL A 51 -3.66 15.58 -17.28
N ALA A 52 -2.99 16.58 -17.87
CA ALA A 52 -2.85 16.70 -19.32
C ALA A 52 -1.92 15.63 -19.95
N LEU A 53 -1.17 14.89 -19.13
CA LEU A 53 -0.16 13.92 -19.59
C LEU A 53 -0.73 12.50 -19.83
N GLU A 54 -1.90 12.14 -19.26
CA GLU A 54 -2.58 10.86 -19.52
C GLU A 54 -4.13 11.03 -19.48
N PRO A 55 -4.82 11.09 -20.64
CA PRO A 55 -6.29 11.20 -20.71
C PRO A 55 -7.01 10.07 -19.95
N ASP A 56 -6.38 8.90 -19.89
CA ASP A 56 -6.88 7.71 -19.21
C ASP A 56 -6.96 7.90 -17.68
N LEU A 57 -6.14 8.80 -17.12
CA LEU A 57 -6.12 9.13 -15.69
C LEU A 57 -7.14 10.21 -15.33
N GLU A 58 -7.53 11.06 -16.28
CA GLU A 58 -8.47 12.16 -16.05
C GLU A 58 -9.82 11.63 -15.54
N ALA A 59 -10.35 10.58 -16.15
CA ALA A 59 -11.61 9.96 -15.73
C ALA A 59 -11.52 9.32 -14.33
N ALA A 60 -10.38 8.72 -13.99
CA ALA A 60 -10.16 8.14 -12.66
C ALA A 60 -10.00 9.23 -11.60
N TYR A 61 -9.30 10.31 -11.94
CA TYR A 61 -9.09 11.48 -11.09
C TYR A 61 -10.42 12.20 -10.81
N ALA A 62 -11.22 12.47 -11.84
CA ALA A 62 -12.54 13.09 -11.69
C ALA A 62 -13.47 12.28 -10.78
N ARG A 63 -13.44 10.94 -10.89
CA ARG A 63 -14.19 10.05 -9.99
C ARG A 63 -13.72 10.14 -8.55
N LEU A 64 -12.40 10.23 -8.32
CA LEU A 64 -11.85 10.41 -6.97
C LEU A 64 -12.28 11.75 -6.38
N SER A 65 -12.15 12.85 -7.14
CA SER A 65 -12.55 14.18 -6.67
C SER A 65 -14.04 14.22 -6.32
N LEU A 66 -14.90 13.61 -7.13
CA LEU A 66 -16.34 13.54 -6.86
C LEU A 66 -16.67 12.77 -5.59
N VAL A 67 -15.91 11.70 -5.28
CA VAL A 67 -16.09 10.93 -4.04
C VAL A 67 -15.59 11.72 -2.84
N GLU A 68 -14.44 12.42 -2.96
CA GLU A 68 -13.91 13.28 -1.91
C GLU A 68 -14.85 14.42 -1.53
N GLU A 69 -15.55 15.02 -2.50
CA GLU A 69 -16.52 16.10 -2.24
C GLU A 69 -17.80 15.62 -1.57
N ARG A 70 -18.20 14.36 -1.79
CA ARG A 70 -19.50 13.86 -1.33
C ARG A 70 -19.44 13.18 0.04
N ASP A 71 -18.38 12.42 0.30
CA ASP A 71 -18.32 11.56 1.47
C ASP A 71 -16.85 11.27 1.82
N PHE A 72 -16.21 12.24 2.48
CA PHE A 72 -14.84 12.09 2.93
C PHE A 72 -14.80 11.35 4.27
N PRO A 73 -14.08 10.22 4.37
CA PRO A 73 -14.03 9.45 5.61
C PRO A 73 -13.33 10.24 6.71
N SER A 74 -13.81 10.08 7.95
CA SER A 74 -13.15 10.63 9.13
C SER A 74 -11.80 9.96 9.39
N ASP A 75 -10.92 10.64 10.12
CA ASP A 75 -9.61 10.11 10.54
C ASP A 75 -9.72 8.74 11.24
N HIS A 76 -10.77 8.56 12.05
CA HIS A 76 -11.04 7.31 12.74
C HIS A 76 -11.33 6.17 11.77
N GLU A 77 -12.19 6.41 10.77
CA GLU A 77 -12.54 5.43 9.75
C GLU A 77 -11.36 5.04 8.88
N VAL A 78 -10.48 6.01 8.57
CA VAL A 78 -9.25 5.75 7.84
C VAL A 78 -8.32 4.87 8.67
N GLU A 79 -8.17 5.12 9.97
CA GLU A 79 -7.35 4.28 10.83
C GLU A 79 -7.88 2.87 10.99
N GLU A 80 -9.20 2.72 11.18
CA GLU A 80 -9.82 1.40 11.21
C GLU A 80 -9.63 0.66 9.89
N PHE A 81 -9.72 1.36 8.76
CA PHE A 81 -9.47 0.79 7.45
C PHE A 81 -8.01 0.31 7.32
N ILE A 82 -7.03 1.14 7.69
CA ILE A 82 -5.61 0.77 7.66
C ILE A 82 -5.36 -0.47 8.53
N LYS A 83 -5.91 -0.51 9.75
CA LYS A 83 -5.79 -1.67 10.66
C LYS A 83 -6.36 -2.93 10.03
N ARG A 84 -7.56 -2.86 9.45
CA ARG A 84 -8.20 -4.00 8.76
C ARG A 84 -7.36 -4.48 7.59
N VAL A 85 -6.85 -3.59 6.75
CA VAL A 85 -5.99 -3.97 5.62
C VAL A 85 -4.68 -4.62 6.11
N LYS A 86 -4.03 -4.07 7.15
CA LYS A 86 -2.82 -4.66 7.75
C LYS A 86 -3.10 -6.07 8.31
N MET A 87 -4.25 -6.28 8.95
CA MET A 87 -4.68 -7.59 9.43
C MET A 87 -4.84 -8.58 8.27
N LEU A 88 -5.57 -8.21 7.21
CA LEU A 88 -5.77 -9.06 6.04
C LEU A 88 -4.45 -9.39 5.31
N LYS A 89 -3.51 -8.44 5.22
CA LYS A 89 -2.18 -8.68 4.66
C LYS A 89 -1.41 -9.73 5.48
N ARG A 90 -1.46 -9.64 6.82
CA ARG A 90 -0.84 -10.63 7.72
C ARG A 90 -1.46 -12.00 7.56
N GLU A 91 -2.79 -12.09 7.54
CA GLU A 91 -3.49 -13.36 7.32
C GLU A 91 -3.12 -14.01 5.98
N ARG A 92 -3.04 -13.23 4.90
CA ARG A 92 -2.60 -13.75 3.59
C ARG A 92 -1.16 -14.26 3.65
N LYS A 93 -0.25 -13.53 4.30
CA LYS A 93 1.14 -13.96 4.49
C LYS A 93 1.21 -15.26 5.29
N TRP A 94 0.43 -15.37 6.36
CA TRP A 94 0.33 -16.58 7.18
C TRP A 94 -0.23 -17.77 6.41
N LYS A 95 -1.33 -17.59 5.67
CA LYS A 95 -1.90 -18.64 4.80
C LYS A 95 -0.90 -19.13 3.76
N ARG A 96 -0.12 -18.23 3.16
CA ARG A 96 0.98 -18.61 2.24
C ARG A 96 2.05 -19.44 2.95
N LEU A 97 2.49 -19.04 4.14
CA LEU A 97 3.47 -19.81 4.92
C LEU A 97 2.97 -21.21 5.27
N ILE A 98 1.70 -21.35 5.66
CA ILE A 98 1.08 -22.67 5.90
C ILE A 98 1.03 -23.50 4.61
N GLY A 99 0.74 -22.86 3.47
CA GLY A 99 0.82 -23.49 2.15
C GLY A 99 2.22 -24.03 1.87
N ASP A 100 3.24 -23.18 1.98
CA ASP A 100 4.65 -23.55 1.80
C ASP A 100 5.02 -24.76 2.71
N ILE A 101 4.62 -24.75 3.99
CA ILE A 101 4.87 -25.86 4.93
C ILE A 101 4.18 -27.16 4.48
N ARG A 102 2.94 -27.08 3.98
CA ARG A 102 2.19 -28.24 3.51
C ARG A 102 2.84 -28.84 2.26
N ASP A 103 3.31 -28.00 1.35
CA ASP A 103 3.96 -28.42 0.11
C ASP A 103 5.33 -29.07 0.39
N LEU A 104 6.08 -28.51 1.35
CA LEU A 104 7.32 -29.11 1.86
C LEU A 104 7.12 -30.53 2.39
N ARG A 105 6.03 -30.77 3.13
CA ARG A 105 5.71 -32.10 3.67
C ARG A 105 5.56 -33.15 2.56
N GLN A 106 5.18 -32.74 1.35
CA GLN A 106 4.94 -33.66 0.22
C GLN A 106 6.13 -33.79 -0.73
N LYS A 107 6.94 -32.72 -0.91
CA LYS A 107 7.97 -32.66 -1.97
C LYS A 107 9.26 -31.90 -1.62
N GLY A 108 9.42 -31.40 -0.39
CA GLY A 108 10.50 -30.47 -0.03
C GLY A 108 11.86 -31.12 0.14
N ASP A 109 12.91 -30.48 -0.39
CA ASP A 109 14.30 -30.78 -0.04
C ASP A 109 14.76 -30.02 1.23
N PHE A 110 15.96 -30.31 1.71
CA PHE A 110 16.52 -29.69 2.92
C PHE A 110 16.59 -28.15 2.83
N LEU A 111 16.88 -27.58 1.66
CA LEU A 111 17.02 -26.14 1.47
C LEU A 111 15.66 -25.44 1.50
N ASP A 112 14.63 -26.06 0.95
CA ASP A 112 13.28 -25.51 0.98
C ASP A 112 12.74 -25.48 2.42
N ILE A 113 13.04 -26.50 3.23
CA ILE A 113 12.71 -26.52 4.67
C ILE A 113 13.41 -25.37 5.39
N LEU A 114 14.71 -25.18 5.15
CA LEU A 114 15.49 -24.12 5.80
C LEU A 114 14.93 -22.72 5.48
N ARG A 115 14.54 -22.49 4.22
CA ARG A 115 13.90 -21.23 3.78
C ARG A 115 12.59 -20.97 4.50
N VAL A 116 11.77 -22.00 4.71
CA VAL A 116 10.50 -21.84 5.42
C VAL A 116 10.72 -21.55 6.89
N ILE A 117 11.67 -22.21 7.56
CA ILE A 117 12.03 -21.91 8.95
C ILE A 117 12.44 -20.43 9.09
N LEU A 118 13.31 -19.94 8.20
CA LEU A 118 13.73 -18.53 8.20
C LEU A 118 12.56 -17.56 7.96
N LYS A 119 11.66 -17.89 7.03
CA LYS A 119 10.45 -17.07 6.78
C LYS A 119 9.52 -17.04 7.99
N VAL A 120 9.37 -18.15 8.71
CA VAL A 120 8.54 -18.26 9.92
C VAL A 120 9.16 -17.47 11.07
N ASP A 121 10.46 -17.64 11.34
CA ASP A 121 11.18 -16.87 12.37
C ASP A 121 11.06 -15.35 12.10
N THR A 122 11.30 -14.94 10.85
CA THR A 122 11.14 -13.54 10.44
C THR A 122 9.70 -13.04 10.66
N TYR A 123 8.70 -13.87 10.36
CA TYR A 123 7.31 -13.51 10.58
C TYR A 123 6.98 -13.36 12.06
N ILE A 124 7.41 -14.28 12.92
CA ILE A 124 7.19 -14.22 14.38
C ILE A 124 7.84 -12.97 14.97
N ARG A 125 9.12 -12.72 14.67
CA ARG A 125 9.83 -11.52 15.12
C ARG A 125 9.15 -10.23 14.68
N SER A 126 8.57 -10.22 13.47
CA SER A 126 7.81 -9.06 12.97
C SER A 126 6.48 -8.81 13.70
N GLN A 127 5.91 -9.82 14.37
CA GLN A 127 4.69 -9.67 15.18
C GLN A 127 5.00 -9.22 16.60
N GLU A 128 6.16 -9.60 17.15
CA GLU A 128 6.59 -9.26 18.52
C GLU A 128 7.23 -7.85 18.63
N GLY A 129 7.18 -7.06 17.56
CA GLY A 129 7.75 -5.71 17.53
C GLY A 129 9.27 -5.68 17.35
N GLY A 130 9.86 -6.72 16.76
CA GLY A 130 11.30 -6.82 16.52
C GLY A 130 11.84 -5.63 15.74
N ARG A 131 12.62 -4.77 16.42
CA ARG A 131 13.56 -3.85 15.80
C ARG A 131 14.57 -4.67 15.02
N LEU A 132 14.61 -4.49 13.70
CA LEU A 132 15.81 -4.72 12.90
C LEU A 132 16.71 -3.49 13.03
#